data_AF-A0A5I9YB18-F1
#
_entry.id   AF-A0A5I9YB18-F1
#
_cell.length_a   1.000
_cell.length_b   1.000
_cell.length_c   1.000
_cell.angle_alpha   90.00
_cell.angle_beta   90.00
_cell.angle_gamma   90.00
#
_symmetry.space_group_name_H-M   'P 1'
#
loop_
_entity.id
_entity.type
_entity.pdbx_description
1 polymer ?
#
loop_
_entity_poly.entity_id
_entity_poly.type
_entity_poly.pdbx_seq_one_letter_code
_entity_poly.pdbx_strand_id
1 'polypeptide(L)'
;EQLLETGVDSIAIKDMSGILTPMAAYELVSEIKKRFEVRLHLHCHATTGMAEMALLKAIEAGVDGVDTAISSMSATYGHPATEALVATLAGTEHDTGLDILKLENIAA
;
A
#
# COMPACT_ATOMS: atom_id res chain seq x y z
N GLU A 1 -7.28 -17.89 -6.48
CA GLU A 1 -7.46 -19.35 -6.68
C GLU A 1 -6.28 -19.95 -7.42
N GLN A 2 -6.15 -19.76 -8.74
CA GLN A 2 -5.03 -20.33 -9.53
C GLN A 2 -3.64 -20.09 -8.93
N LEU A 3 -3.34 -18.86 -8.50
CA LEU A 3 -2.07 -18.56 -7.82
C LEU A 3 -1.91 -19.32 -6.49
N LEU A 4 -2.99 -19.50 -5.73
CA LEU A 4 -2.95 -20.22 -4.45
C LEU A 4 -2.71 -21.73 -4.67
N GLU A 5 -3.28 -22.30 -5.74
CA GLU A 5 -3.05 -23.70 -6.12
C GLU A 5 -1.59 -23.99 -6.47
N THR A 6 -0.85 -22.99 -6.96
CA THR A 6 0.60 -23.12 -7.19
C THR A 6 1.43 -23.09 -5.90
N GLY A 7 0.81 -22.82 -4.74
CA GLY A 7 1.48 -22.82 -3.43
C GLY A 7 2.27 -21.55 -3.12
N VAL A 8 1.79 -20.38 -3.56
CA VAL A 8 2.45 -19.09 -3.25
C VAL A 8 2.28 -18.69 -1.79
N ASP A 9 3.31 -18.07 -1.21
CA ASP A 9 3.27 -17.55 0.16
C ASP A 9 2.51 -16.21 0.27
N SER A 10 2.43 -15.46 -0.84
CA SER A 10 1.78 -14.15 -0.88
C SER A 10 1.30 -13.79 -2.29
N ILE A 11 0.34 -12.87 -2.38
CA ILE A 11 -0.15 -12.31 -3.64
C ILE A 11 0.08 -10.80 -3.64
N ALA A 12 0.50 -10.27 -4.79
CA ALA A 12 0.61 -8.84 -5.02
C ALA A 12 -0.51 -8.35 -5.95
N ILE A 13 -1.18 -7.27 -5.56
CA ILE A 13 -1.97 -6.44 -6.47
C ILE A 13 -1.02 -5.40 -7.05
N LYS A 14 -0.74 -5.48 -8.35
CA LYS A 14 0.19 -4.57 -9.03
C LYS A 14 -0.56 -3.62 -9.97
N ASP A 15 -0.78 -2.39 -9.51
CA ASP A 15 -1.21 -1.27 -10.34
C ASP A 15 0.01 -0.49 -10.83
N MET A 16 0.47 -0.88 -12.03
CA MET A 16 1.62 -0.26 -12.70
C MET A 16 1.35 1.15 -13.20
N SER A 17 0.09 1.52 -13.41
CA SER A 17 -0.29 2.78 -14.07
C SER A 17 -0.81 3.83 -13.09
N GLY A 18 -1.13 3.43 -11.85
CA GLY A 18 -1.71 4.32 -10.85
C GLY A 18 -3.18 4.62 -11.10
N ILE A 19 -3.92 3.70 -11.72
CA ILE A 19 -5.33 3.90 -12.09
C ILE A 19 -6.31 3.35 -11.05
N LEU A 20 -5.82 2.64 -10.03
CA LEU A 20 -6.64 2.05 -8.99
C LEU A 20 -7.26 3.17 -8.15
N THR A 21 -8.59 3.30 -8.22
CA THR A 21 -9.31 4.27 -7.41
C THR A 21 -9.38 3.79 -5.95
N PRO A 22 -9.51 4.72 -4.98
CA PRO A 22 -9.54 4.33 -3.57
C PRO A 22 -10.69 3.38 -3.20
N MET A 23 -11.87 3.59 -3.78
CA MET A 23 -13.02 2.71 -3.51
C MET A 23 -12.80 1.31 -4.10
N ALA A 24 -12.22 1.22 -5.30
CA ALA A 24 -11.87 -0.05 -5.90
C ALA A 24 -10.78 -0.79 -5.11
N ALA A 25 -9.80 -0.07 -4.55
CA ALA A 25 -8.78 -0.64 -3.68
C ALA A 25 -9.41 -1.28 -2.44
N TYR A 26 -10.31 -0.56 -1.75
CA TYR A 26 -11.01 -1.07 -0.57
C TYR A 26 -11.82 -2.33 -0.89
N GLU A 27 -12.63 -2.28 -1.96
CA GLU A 27 -13.50 -3.39 -2.36
C GLU A 27 -12.69 -4.63 -2.75
N LEU A 28 -11.66 -4.45 -3.59
CA LEU A 28 -10.81 -5.53 -4.06
C LEU A 28 -10.09 -6.23 -2.90
N VAL A 29 -9.45 -5.46 -2.02
CA VAL A 29 -8.74 -6.02 -0.86
C VAL A 29 -9.71 -6.72 0.08
N SER A 30 -10.84 -6.08 0.40
CA SER A 30 -11.87 -6.67 1.27
C SER A 30 -12.36 -8.01 0.74
N GLU A 31 -12.68 -8.10 -0.56
CA GLU A 31 -13.18 -9.34 -1.15
C GLU A 31 -12.13 -10.45 -1.20
N ILE A 32 -10.86 -10.13 -1.45
CA ILE A 32 -9.77 -11.12 -1.39
C ILE A 32 -9.59 -11.63 0.03
N LYS A 33 -9.47 -10.74 1.02
CA LYS A 33 -9.23 -11.10 2.43
C LYS A 33 -10.41 -11.86 3.05
N LYS A 34 -11.64 -11.66 2.59
CA LYS A 34 -12.81 -12.46 3.01
C LYS A 34 -12.77 -13.90 2.52
N ARG A 35 -12.21 -14.14 1.33
CA ARG A 35 -12.29 -15.44 0.65
C ARG A 35 -11.05 -16.30 0.84
N PHE A 36 -9.89 -15.67 1.02
CA PHE A 36 -8.61 -16.34 1.01
C PHE A 36 -7.74 -15.91 2.19
N GLU A 37 -7.24 -16.89 2.92
CA GLU A 37 -6.21 -16.69 3.95
C GLU A 37 -4.84 -16.66 3.26
N VAL A 38 -4.49 -15.50 2.71
CA VAL A 38 -3.20 -15.25 2.05
C VAL A 38 -2.68 -13.87 2.42
N ARG A 39 -1.36 -13.74 2.48
CA ARG A 39 -0.72 -12.44 2.61
C ARG A 39 -0.88 -11.66 1.31
N LEU A 40 -1.46 -10.47 1.40
CA LEU A 40 -1.77 -9.59 0.28
C LEU A 40 -0.93 -8.32 0.37
N HIS A 41 -0.28 -7.95 -0.73
CA HIS A 41 0.53 -6.74 -0.83
C HIS A 41 0.00 -5.84 -1.96
N LEU A 42 -0.12 -4.54 -1.72
CA LEU A 42 -0.54 -3.58 -2.73
C LEU A 42 0.63 -2.73 -3.23
N HIS A 43 0.85 -2.75 -4.54
CA HIS A 43 1.80 -1.91 -5.25
C HIS A 43 1.05 -0.96 -6.17
N CYS A 44 1.21 0.36 -5.97
CA CYS A 44 0.50 1.37 -6.73
C CYS A 44 1.39 2.59 -7.02
N HIS A 45 1.44 3.01 -8.28
CA HIS A 45 2.17 4.22 -8.71
C HIS A 45 1.33 5.50 -8.49
N ALA A 46 1.96 6.60 -8.10
CA ALA A 46 1.33 7.89 -7.78
C ALA A 46 0.95 8.75 -9.01
N THR A 47 1.04 8.19 -10.22
CA THR A 47 0.96 8.93 -11.50
C THR A 47 -0.28 9.80 -11.64
N THR A 48 -1.41 9.36 -11.09
CA THR A 48 -2.71 10.05 -11.18
C THR A 48 -3.04 10.88 -9.94
N GLY A 49 -2.20 10.83 -8.90
CA GLY A 49 -2.45 11.43 -7.59
C GLY A 49 -3.50 10.70 -6.73
N MET A 50 -3.92 9.49 -7.12
CA MET A 50 -4.88 8.69 -6.34
C MET A 50 -4.23 7.65 -5.42
N ALA A 51 -2.95 7.35 -5.60
CA ALA A 51 -2.31 6.19 -4.98
C ALA A 51 -2.28 6.28 -3.45
N GLU A 52 -2.03 7.45 -2.88
CA GLU A 52 -2.03 7.68 -1.43
C GLU A 52 -3.36 7.27 -0.80
N MET A 53 -4.46 7.72 -1.41
CA MET A 53 -5.82 7.39 -0.97
C MET A 53 -6.13 5.91 -1.21
N ALA A 54 -5.63 5.33 -2.30
CA ALA A 54 -5.81 3.91 -2.60
C ALA A 54 -5.07 3.01 -1.60
N LEU A 55 -3.84 3.37 -1.21
CA LEU A 55 -3.08 2.67 -0.18
C LEU A 55 -3.80 2.78 1.17
N LEU A 56 -4.22 3.98 1.58
CA LEU A 56 -4.96 4.16 2.84
C LEU A 56 -6.22 3.29 2.86
N LYS A 57 -6.98 3.28 1.77
CA LYS A 57 -8.18 2.45 1.66
C LYS A 57 -7.90 0.95 1.66
N ALA A 58 -6.80 0.51 1.06
CA ALA A 58 -6.37 -0.88 1.13
C ALA A 58 -5.97 -1.30 2.56
N ILE A 59 -5.32 -0.39 3.31
CA ILE A 59 -4.94 -0.59 4.71
C ILE A 59 -6.19 -0.77 5.58
N GLU A 60 -7.17 0.12 5.46
CA GLU A 60 -8.47 0.00 6.14
C GLU A 60 -9.22 -1.30 5.79
N ALA A 61 -8.99 -1.85 4.58
CA ALA A 61 -9.57 -3.12 4.13
C ALA A 61 -8.78 -4.36 4.60
N GLY A 62 -7.65 -4.19 5.27
CA GLY A 62 -6.84 -5.27 5.82
C GLY A 62 -5.77 -5.84 4.88
N VAL A 63 -5.22 -5.03 3.96
CA VAL A 63 -4.02 -5.42 3.21
C VAL A 63 -2.84 -5.60 4.18
N ASP A 64 -1.97 -6.57 3.93
CA ASP A 64 -0.88 -6.93 4.84
C ASP A 64 0.43 -6.15 4.57
N GLY A 65 0.49 -5.43 3.44
CA GLY A 65 1.66 -4.65 3.05
C GLY A 65 1.36 -3.72 1.88
N VAL A 66 2.08 -2.60 1.83
CA VAL A 66 1.99 -1.63 0.73
C VAL A 66 3.38 -1.16 0.33
N ASP A 67 3.56 -0.84 -0.96
CA ASP A 67 4.80 -0.24 -1.45
C ASP A 67 4.74 1.29 -1.39
N THR A 68 5.81 1.87 -0.87
CA THR A 68 6.04 3.33 -0.79
C THR A 68 7.48 3.63 -1.21
N ALA A 69 7.77 4.91 -1.47
CA ALA A 69 9.12 5.40 -1.76
C ALA A 69 9.53 6.45 -0.73
N ILE A 70 10.82 6.59 -0.44
CA ILE A 70 11.32 7.71 0.38
C ILE A 70 10.93 9.02 -0.30
N SER A 71 10.53 10.02 0.49
CA SER A 71 9.84 11.22 0.00
C SER A 71 10.61 11.95 -1.11
N SER A 72 11.94 12.01 -1.04
CA SER A 72 12.80 12.64 -2.06
C SER A 72 12.80 11.93 -3.42
N MET A 73 12.31 10.68 -3.48
CA MET A 73 12.15 9.88 -4.71
C MET A 73 10.70 9.45 -4.96
N SER A 74 9.74 10.07 -4.25
CA SER A 74 8.33 9.70 -4.28
C SER A 74 7.48 10.53 -5.26
N ALA A 75 6.19 10.21 -5.33
CA ALA A 75 5.18 10.89 -6.14
C ALA A 75 5.43 10.82 -7.65
N THR A 76 4.61 11.50 -8.44
CA THR A 76 4.68 11.50 -9.91
C THR A 76 4.63 10.07 -10.43
N TYR A 77 5.63 9.61 -11.19
CA TYR A 77 5.71 8.23 -11.69
C TYR A 77 6.26 7.23 -10.66
N GLY A 78 6.63 7.66 -9.46
CA GLY A 78 7.06 6.82 -8.35
C GLY A 78 5.89 6.30 -7.52
N HIS A 79 6.13 6.07 -6.24
CA HIS A 79 5.16 5.59 -5.25
C HIS A 79 4.77 6.69 -4.27
N PRO A 80 3.68 6.53 -3.50
CA PRO A 80 3.39 7.37 -2.34
C PRO A 80 4.59 7.50 -1.39
N ALA A 81 4.75 8.68 -0.79
CA ALA A 81 5.84 8.95 0.15
C ALA A 81 5.70 8.10 1.43
N THR A 82 6.78 7.45 1.83
CA THR A 82 6.85 6.58 3.02
C THR A 82 6.52 7.37 4.27
N GLU A 83 7.14 8.54 4.41
CA GLU A 83 7.02 9.45 5.55
C GLU A 83 5.60 9.95 5.70
N ALA A 84 4.96 10.31 4.58
CA ALA A 84 3.57 10.77 4.59
C ALA A 84 2.62 9.66 5.06
N LEU A 85 2.82 8.43 4.58
CA LEU A 85 1.99 7.30 5.00
C LEU A 85 2.24 6.91 6.46
N VAL A 86 3.50 6.88 6.90
CA VAL A 86 3.87 6.63 8.31
C VAL A 86 3.23 7.69 9.22
N ALA A 87 3.34 8.97 8.86
CA ALA A 87 2.70 10.06 9.61
C ALA A 87 1.17 9.95 9.62
N THR A 88 0.57 9.50 8.51
CA THR A 88 -0.89 9.31 8.39
C THR A 88 -1.40 8.21 9.32
N LEU A 89 -0.63 7.13 9.49
CA LEU A 89 -1.03 5.96 10.28
C LEU A 89 -0.62 6.05 11.75
N ALA A 90 0.22 7.02 12.13
CA ALA A 90 0.71 7.20 13.49
C ALA A 90 -0.46 7.35 14.49
N GLY A 91 -0.44 6.54 15.55
CA GLY A 91 -1.47 6.54 16.59
C GLY A 91 -2.80 5.87 16.20
N THR A 92 -2.90 5.29 15.00
CA THR A 92 -4.06 4.48 14.59
C THR A 92 -3.85 3.00 14.94
N GLU A 93 -4.85 2.15 14.71
CA GLU A 93 -4.69 0.69 14.83
C GLU A 93 -3.72 0.10 13.79
N HIS A 94 -3.38 0.88 12.76
CA HIS A 94 -2.46 0.52 11.68
C HIS A 94 -1.10 1.22 11.79
N ASP A 95 -0.75 1.73 12.98
CA ASP A 95 0.55 2.35 13.21
C ASP A 95 1.70 1.41 12.80
N THR A 96 2.60 1.93 11.98
CA THR A 96 3.72 1.16 11.42
C THR A 96 4.84 0.90 12.43
N GLY A 97 4.91 1.69 13.51
CA GLY A 97 6.01 1.68 14.47
C GLY A 97 7.36 2.17 13.91
N LEU A 98 7.38 2.76 12.70
CA LEU A 98 8.58 3.31 12.09
C LEU A 98 8.94 4.68 12.70
N ASP A 99 10.24 4.90 12.90
CA ASP A 99 10.78 6.14 13.43
C ASP A 99 10.84 7.21 12.32
N ILE A 100 9.90 8.16 12.35
CA ILE A 100 9.78 9.22 11.35
C ILE A 100 11.06 10.06 11.22
N LEU A 101 11.77 10.31 12.32
CA LEU A 101 13.00 11.12 12.30
C LEU A 101 14.13 10.38 11.57
N LYS A 102 14.18 9.04 11.66
CA LYS A 102 15.14 8.26 10.86
C LYS A 102 14.79 8.27 9.39
N LEU A 103 13.51 8.25 9.03
CA LEU A 103 13.07 8.33 7.64
C LEU A 103 13.40 9.71 7.04
N GLU A 104 13.15 10.80 7.78
CA GLU A 104 13.52 12.15 7.36
C GLU A 104 15.02 12.30 7.09
N ASN A 105 15.88 11.68 7.93
CA ASN A 105 17.32 11.68 7.71
C ASN A 105 17.74 10.92 6.44
N ILE A 106 17.00 9.89 6.02
CA ILE A 106 17.26 9.15 4.77
C ILE A 106 16.79 9.96 3.55
N ALA A 107 15.73 10.76 3.72
CA ALA A 107 15.16 11.57 2.65
C ALA A 107 15.98 12.82 2.31
N ALA A 108 16.83 13.27 3.24
CA ALA A 108 17.64 14.48 3.15
C ALA A 108 18.71 14.46 2.06
#